data_AF-A0A5D3K685-F1
#
_entry.id   AF-A0A5D3K685-F1
#
_cell.length_a   1.000
_cell.length_b   1.000
_cell.length_c   1.000
_cell.angle_alpha   90.00
_cell.angle_beta   90.00
_cell.angle_gamma   90.00
#
_symmetry.space_group_name_H-M   'P 1'
#
loop_
_entity.id
_entity.type
_entity.pdbx_description
1 polymer ?
#
loop_
_entity_poly.entity_id
_entity_poly.type
_entity_poly.pdbx_seq_one_letter_code
_entity_poly.pdbx_strand_id
1 'polypeptide(L)' 'MNVIDHVMRTFAMMANLTDEEARATRSRLERHLAACEGTERQLAIEGIRFLRQPRPVRRRRSNLQRDDVRSGAD' A
#
# COMPACT_ATOMS: atom_id res chain seq x y z
N MET A 1 -14.19 -10.39 -16.89
CA MET A 1 -13.65 -10.32 -15.51
C MET A 1 -12.88 -9.01 -15.41
N ASN A 2 -13.09 -8.18 -14.40
CA ASN A 2 -12.47 -6.84 -14.32
C ASN A 2 -10.96 -6.95 -14.03
N VAL A 3 -10.12 -6.09 -14.64
CA VAL A 3 -8.65 -6.03 -14.42
C VAL A 3 -8.32 -5.96 -12.93
N ILE A 4 -9.01 -5.09 -12.19
CA ILE A 4 -8.78 -4.88 -10.76
C ILE A 4 -9.01 -6.16 -9.97
N ASP A 5 -10.06 -6.91 -10.30
CA ASP A 5 -10.41 -8.16 -9.63
C ASP A 5 -9.37 -9.25 -9.91
N HIS A 6 -8.91 -9.34 -11.16
CA HIS A 6 -7.84 -10.24 -11.57
C HIS A 6 -6.51 -9.97 -10.84
N VAL A 7 -6.10 -8.70 -10.77
CA VAL A 7 -4.88 -8.29 -10.08
C VAL A 7 -4.99 -8.52 -8.58
N MET A 8 -6.12 -8.15 -7.96
CA MET A 8 -6.36 -8.35 -6.53
C MET A 8 -6.34 -9.83 -6.15
N ARG A 9 -6.98 -10.70 -6.93
CA ARG A 9 -6.98 -12.15 -6.67
C ARG A 9 -5.58 -12.73 -6.76
N THR A 10 -4.83 -12.35 -7.77
CA THR A 10 -3.43 -12.78 -7.97
C THR A 10 -2.53 -12.30 -6.84
N PHE A 11 -2.68 -11.03 -6.43
CA PHE A 11 -1.87 -10.45 -5.36
C PHE A 11 -2.22 -11.00 -3.97
N ALA A 12 -3.51 -11.23 -3.69
CA ALA A 12 -3.95 -11.82 -2.41
C ALA A 12 -3.36 -13.21 -2.18
N MET A 13 -3.23 -14.02 -3.25
CA MET A 13 -2.56 -15.33 -3.18
C MET A 13 -1.06 -15.23 -2.82
N MET A 14 -0.40 -14.13 -3.18
CA MET A 14 1.04 -13.93 -2.92
C MET A 14 1.33 -13.22 -1.59
N ALA A 15 0.48 -12.28 -1.17
CA ALA A 15 0.78 -11.33 -0.09
C ALA A 15 0.07 -11.63 1.24
N ASN A 16 -0.80 -12.66 1.30
CA ASN A 16 -1.52 -13.08 2.50
C ASN A 16 -2.17 -11.90 3.27
N LEU A 17 -2.86 -11.03 2.53
CA LEU A 17 -3.40 -9.78 3.04
C LEU A 17 -4.56 -10.00 4.00
N THR A 18 -4.68 -9.12 4.99
CA THR A 18 -5.91 -8.95 5.76
C THR A 18 -7.01 -8.28 4.92
N ASP A 19 -8.29 -8.43 5.31
CA ASP A 19 -9.44 -7.86 4.58
C ASP A 19 -9.34 -6.32 4.43
N GLU A 20 -8.85 -5.65 5.48
CA GLU A 20 -8.63 -4.21 5.48
C GLU A 20 -7.48 -3.79 4.54
N GLU A 21 -6.38 -4.54 4.53
CA GLU A 21 -5.29 -4.30 3.60
C GLU A 21 -5.69 -4.57 2.16
N ALA A 22 -6.54 -5.57 1.91
CA ALA A 22 -7.09 -5.84 0.59
C ALA A 22 -7.93 -4.66 0.07
N ARG A 23 -8.82 -4.09 0.91
CA ARG A 23 -9.61 -2.91 0.55
C ARG A 23 -8.74 -1.68 0.29
N ALA A 24 -7.78 -1.42 1.17
CA ALA A 24 -6.86 -0.30 0.99
C ALA A 24 -6.00 -0.45 -0.28
N THR A 25 -5.59 -1.68 -0.59
CA THR A 25 -4.80 -2.02 -1.78
C THR A 25 -5.62 -1.85 -3.05
N ARG A 26 -6.88 -2.32 -3.05
CA ARG A 26 -7.83 -2.14 -4.16
C ARG A 26 -8.03 -0.66 -4.49
N SER A 27 -8.31 0.16 -3.48
CA SER A 27 -8.54 1.61 -3.68
C SER A 27 -7.31 2.35 -4.23
N ARG A 28 -6.09 1.89 -3.92
CA ARG A 28 -4.85 2.44 -4.50
C ARG A 28 -4.65 1.95 -5.93
N LEU A 29 -4.94 0.69 -6.21
CA LEU A 29 -4.86 0.11 -7.54
C LEU A 29 -5.86 0.78 -8.50
N GLU A 30 -7.08 1.02 -8.08
CA GLU A 30 -8.12 1.73 -8.86
C GLU A 30 -7.65 3.12 -9.29
N ARG A 31 -7.10 3.90 -8.36
CA ARG A 31 -6.55 5.23 -8.65
C ARG A 31 -5.36 5.18 -9.60
N HIS A 32 -4.51 4.17 -9.47
CA HIS A 32 -3.34 4.03 -10.33
C HIS A 32 -3.74 3.66 -11.76
N LEU A 33 -4.61 2.65 -11.91
CA LEU A 33 -5.08 2.21 -13.23
C LEU A 33 -5.96 3.24 -13.94
N ALA A 34 -6.68 4.09 -13.20
CA ALA A 34 -7.42 5.20 -13.80
C ALA A 34 -6.51 6.23 -14.50
N ALA A 35 -5.24 6.30 -14.13
CA ALA A 35 -4.24 7.16 -14.77
C ALA A 35 -3.41 6.43 -15.85
N CYS A 36 -3.67 5.14 -16.08
CA CYS A 36 -2.98 4.33 -17.08
C CYS A 36 -3.90 4.04 -18.26
N GLU A 37 -3.37 4.13 -19.47
CA GLU A 37 -4.05 3.72 -20.69
C GLU A 37 -3.40 2.45 -21.23
N GLY A 38 -4.22 1.51 -21.71
CA GLY A 38 -3.71 0.27 -22.27
C GLY A 38 -4.75 -0.83 -22.36
N THR A 39 -4.34 -1.97 -22.92
CA THR A 39 -5.19 -3.15 -22.97
C THR A 39 -5.33 -3.78 -21.57
N GLU A 40 -6.38 -4.58 -21.40
CA GLU A 40 -6.66 -5.32 -20.16
C GLU A 40 -5.43 -6.07 -19.64
N ARG A 41 -4.66 -6.69 -20.55
CA ARG A 41 -3.41 -7.40 -20.24
C ARG A 41 -2.30 -6.46 -19.77
N GLN A 42 -2.14 -5.29 -20.39
CA GLN A 42 -1.12 -4.32 -19.98
C GLN A 42 -1.43 -3.73 -18.60
N LEU A 43 -2.69 -3.37 -18.37
CA LEU A 43 -3.15 -2.85 -17.09
C LEU A 43 -3.01 -3.90 -15.96
N ALA A 44 -3.22 -5.19 -16.25
CA ALA A 44 -3.00 -6.25 -15.28
C ALA A 44 -1.52 -6.40 -14.89
N ILE A 45 -0.61 -6.35 -15.87
CA ILE A 45 0.85 -6.42 -15.63
C ILE A 45 1.31 -5.20 -14.82
N GLU A 46 0.88 -4.00 -15.20
CA GLU A 46 1.25 -2.76 -14.50
C GLU A 46 0.68 -2.74 -13.08
N GLY A 47 -0.55 -3.20 -12.89
CA GLY A 47 -1.17 -3.34 -11.57
C GLY A 47 -0.37 -4.24 -10.63
N ILE A 48 0.05 -5.43 -11.10
CA ILE A 48 0.90 -6.34 -10.30
C ILE A 48 2.26 -5.70 -10.02
N ARG A 49 2.86 -5.02 -11.00
CA ARG A 49 4.14 -4.33 -10.84
C ARG A 49 4.06 -3.26 -9.76
N PHE A 50 3.03 -2.42 -9.80
CA PHE A 50 2.77 -1.38 -8.82
C PHE A 50 2.63 -1.95 -7.40
N LEU A 51 1.88 -3.05 -7.25
CA LEU A 51 1.67 -3.68 -5.94
C LEU A 51 2.91 -4.38 -5.37
N ARG A 52 3.80 -4.87 -6.24
CA ARG A 52 5.07 -5.51 -5.84
C ARG A 52 6.15 -4.51 -5.45
N GLN A 53 6.01 -3.23 -5.78
CA GLN A 53 6.99 -2.25 -5.34
C GLN A 53 6.97 -2.16 -3.81
N PRO A 54 8.13 -2.26 -3.13
CA PRO A 54 8.18 -2.14 -1.69
C PRO A 54 7.56 -0.81 -1.32
N ARG A 55 6.43 -0.85 -0.60
CA ARG A 55 5.79 0.36 -0.10
C ARG A 55 6.89 1.14 0.62
N PRO A 56 7.14 2.43 0.29
CA PRO A 56 8.05 3.22 1.09
C PRO A 56 7.50 3.13 2.50
N VAL A 57 8.25 2.45 3.37
CA VAL A 57 7.90 2.25 4.76
C VAL A 57 7.80 3.67 5.28
N ARG A 58 6.57 4.17 5.41
CA ARG A 58 6.31 5.48 5.97
C ARG A 58 6.74 5.31 7.41
N ARG A 59 8.02 5.60 7.69
CA ARG A 59 8.62 5.60 9.02
C ARG A 59 7.66 6.40 9.87
N ARG A 60 6.86 5.69 10.68
CA ARG A 60 6.20 6.28 11.82
C ARG A 60 7.35 6.82 12.64
N ARG A 61 7.54 8.13 12.56
CA ARG A 61 8.34 8.87 13.53
C ARG A 61 7.65 8.66 14.86
N SER A 62 8.04 7.60 15.56
CA SER A 62 7.89 7.49 16.99
C SER A 62 8.84 8.55 17.57
N ASN A 63 8.40 9.80 17.60
CA ASN A 63 8.95 10.81 18.49
C ASN A 63 8.55 10.37 19.91
N LEU A 64 9.21 9.34 20.42
CA LEU A 64 9.15 8.98 21.83
C LEU A 64 9.97 10.03 22.57
N GLN A 65 9.25 11.07 23.00
CA GLN A 65 9.37 11.71 24.30
C GLN A 65 10.73 11.48 25.01
N ARG A 66 11.69 12.35 24.73
CA ARG A 66 12.76 12.69 25.69
C ARG A 66 12.86 14.20 25.74
N ASP A 67 12.09 14.78 26.64
CA ASP A 67 12.50 16.00 27.32
C ASP A 67 12.59 15.64 28.80
N ASP A 68 13.78 15.18 29.17
CA ASP A 68 14.34 15.34 30.50
C ASP A 68 14.35 16.85 30.83
N VAL A 69 13.67 17.29 31.89
CA VAL A 69 14.20 18.35 32.76
C VAL A 69 13.92 17.99 34.22
N ARG A 70 14.99 17.52 34.84
CA ARG A 70 15.30 17.56 36.27
C ARG A 70 15.67 19.01 36.61
N SER A 71 15.03 19.65 37.60
CA SER A 71 15.63 20.55 38.60
C SER A 71 14.66 21.59 39.17
N GLY A 72 14.85 21.84 40.46
CA GLY A 72 14.14 22.81 41.33
C GLY A 72 13.79 22.08 42.62
N ALA A 73 14.69 21.82 43.58
CA ALA A 73 15.69 22.67 44.23
C ALA A 73 15.08 23.86 45.00
N ASP A 74 15.17 23.72 46.33
CA ASP A 74 14.87 24.62 47.46
C ASP A 74 13.41 24.90 47.82
#